data_AF-A0A6I7YTQ7-F1
#
_entry.id   AF-A0A6I7YTQ7-F1
#
_cell.length_a   1.000
_cell.length_b   1.000
_cell.length_c   1.000
_cell.angle_alpha   90.00
_cell.angle_beta   90.00
_cell.angle_gamma   90.00
#
_symmetry.space_group_name_H-M   'P 1'
#
loop_
_entity.id
_entity.type
_entity.pdbx_description
1 polymer ?
#
loop_
_entity_poly.entity_id
_entity_poly.type
_entity_poly.pdbx_seq_one_letter_code
_entity_poly.pdbx_strand_id
1 'polypeptide(L)'
;MTAMDDRPLDPRVLIGELEGHLLIEATRAEGRVAAARFARSLVWLTDTQREEVEASYADDYLTLTRRSWERTALRGRELRAEYEAAYRALRHRLCAASLLGAAALVTVLVALTSAGAR
;
A
#
# COMPACT_ATOMS: atom_id res chain seq x y z
N MET A 1 -0.33 20.52 -30.26
CA MET A 1 0.53 21.21 -29.27
C MET A 1 -0.35 21.53 -28.06
N THR A 2 -0.60 20.49 -27.25
CA THR A 2 -1.53 20.53 -26.12
C THR A 2 -0.90 21.31 -24.98
N ALA A 3 -1.62 22.32 -24.48
CA ALA A 3 -1.26 23.06 -23.28
C ALA A 3 -0.94 22.07 -22.16
N MET A 4 0.32 22.07 -21.73
CA MET A 4 0.75 21.33 -20.55
C MET A 4 0.00 21.94 -19.37
N ASP A 5 -0.81 21.12 -18.71
CA ASP A 5 -1.64 21.48 -17.55
C ASP A 5 -0.71 22.01 -16.44
N ASP A 6 -0.63 23.33 -16.29
CA ASP A 6 0.28 24.05 -15.37
C ASP A 6 -0.24 24.03 -13.92
N ARG A 7 -0.82 22.89 -13.50
CA ARG A 7 -1.19 22.66 -12.11
C ARG A 7 0.07 22.23 -11.37
N PRO A 8 0.35 22.80 -10.17
CA PRO A 8 1.45 22.32 -9.36
C PRO A 8 1.20 20.83 -9.05
N LEU A 9 2.00 19.96 -9.66
CA LEU A 9 1.97 18.53 -9.41
C LEU A 9 2.20 18.32 -7.91
N ASP A 10 1.28 17.66 -7.23
CA ASP A 10 1.47 17.28 -5.83
C ASP A 10 2.78 16.49 -5.73
N PRO A 11 3.78 16.96 -4.96
CA PRO A 11 5.06 16.28 -4.83
C PRO A 11 4.91 14.80 -4.46
N ARG A 12 3.85 14.43 -3.72
CA ARG A 12 3.57 13.03 -3.35
C ARG A 12 3.17 12.18 -4.56
N VAL A 13 2.38 12.74 -5.48
CA VAL A 13 1.97 12.06 -6.71
C VAL A 13 3.19 11.82 -7.60
N LEU A 14 4.02 12.86 -7.79
CA LEU A 14 5.24 12.76 -8.57
C LEU A 14 6.22 11.72 -8.00
N ILE A 15 6.43 11.72 -6.67
CA ILE A 15 7.29 10.73 -6.02
C ILE A 15 6.75 9.32 -6.25
N GLY A 16 5.43 9.10 -6.11
CA GLY A 16 4.84 7.79 -6.34
C GLY A 16 5.00 7.29 -7.78
N GLU A 17 4.87 8.17 -8.76
CA GLU A 17 5.11 7.83 -10.18
C GLU A 17 6.58 7.48 -10.43
N LEU A 18 7.50 8.27 -9.86
CA LEU A 18 8.94 8.04 -9.97
C LEU A 18 9.34 6.72 -9.32
N GLU A 19 8.89 6.47 -8.09
CA GLU A 19 9.13 5.20 -7.37
C GLU A 19 8.60 4.01 -8.18
N GLY A 20 7.40 4.13 -8.77
CA GLY A 20 6.83 3.11 -9.64
C GLY A 20 7.69 2.83 -10.88
N HIS A 21 8.18 3.89 -11.53
CA HIS A 21 9.07 3.74 -12.68
C HIS A 21 10.40 3.07 -12.30
N LEU A 22 11.03 3.54 -11.21
CA LEU A 22 12.28 2.98 -10.71
C LEU A 22 12.14 1.51 -10.32
N LEU A 23 11.03 1.13 -9.70
CA LEU A 23 10.74 -0.25 -9.35
C LEU A 23 10.63 -1.15 -10.58
N ILE A 24 9.96 -0.69 -11.64
CA ILE A 24 9.82 -1.44 -12.90
C ILE A 24 11.19 -1.59 -13.57
N GLU A 25 11.98 -0.53 -13.66
CA GLU A 25 13.30 -0.57 -14.27
C GLU A 25 14.27 -1.48 -13.50
N ALA A 26 14.26 -1.40 -12.17
CA ALA A 26 15.04 -2.30 -11.32
C ALA A 26 14.66 -3.77 -11.57
N THR A 27 13.35 -4.06 -11.62
CA THR A 27 12.86 -5.43 -11.82
C THR A 27 13.19 -5.97 -13.22
N ARG A 28 13.20 -5.12 -14.25
CA ARG A 28 13.68 -5.50 -15.59
C ARG A 28 15.16 -5.84 -15.59
N ALA A 29 15.99 -5.07 -14.87
CA ALA A 29 17.41 -5.37 -14.73
C ALA A 29 17.63 -6.69 -13.97
N GLU A 30 16.93 -6.90 -12.85
CA GLU A 30 16.98 -8.13 -12.07
C GLU A 30 16.54 -9.35 -12.88
N GLY A 31 15.43 -9.23 -13.63
CA GLY A 31 14.93 -10.28 -14.51
C GLY A 31 15.94 -10.69 -15.57
N ARG A 32 16.61 -9.73 -16.22
CA ARG A 32 17.70 -10.01 -17.18
C ARG A 32 18.89 -10.71 -16.54
N VAL A 33 19.31 -10.28 -15.34
CA VAL A 33 20.41 -10.93 -14.61
C VAL A 33 20.04 -12.36 -14.21
N ALA A 34 18.82 -12.56 -13.73
CA ALA A 34 18.31 -13.87 -13.35
C ALA A 34 18.18 -14.81 -14.56
N ALA A 35 17.67 -14.29 -15.68
CA ALA A 35 17.58 -14.99 -16.96
C ALA A 35 18.95 -15.46 -17.44
N ALA A 36 19.93 -14.55 -17.51
CA ALA A 36 21.28 -14.88 -17.96
C ALA A 36 21.95 -15.89 -17.01
N ARG A 37 21.73 -15.79 -15.70
CA ARG A 37 22.22 -16.79 -14.73
C ARG A 37 21.57 -18.16 -14.96
N PHE A 38 20.27 -18.19 -15.20
CA PHE A 38 19.53 -19.42 -15.47
C PHE A 38 20.01 -20.07 -16.77
N ALA A 39 20.07 -19.32 -17.86
CA ALA A 39 20.52 -19.84 -19.14
C ALA A 39 21.99 -20.29 -19.10
N ARG A 40 22.89 -19.61 -18.37
CA ARG A 40 24.27 -20.07 -18.13
C ARG A 40 24.36 -21.45 -17.46
N SER A 41 23.37 -21.83 -16.66
CA SER A 41 23.34 -23.18 -16.07
C SER A 41 23.03 -24.28 -17.10
N LEU A 42 22.46 -23.90 -18.25
CA LEU A 42 22.14 -24.80 -19.35
C LEU A 42 23.28 -24.77 -20.39
N VAL A 43 24.32 -25.55 -20.12
CA VAL A 43 25.56 -25.60 -20.93
C VAL A 43 25.39 -26.21 -22.32
N TRP A 44 24.27 -26.90 -22.56
CA TRP A 44 23.96 -27.57 -23.83
C TRP A 44 23.24 -26.68 -24.84
N LEU A 45 22.84 -25.46 -24.45
CA LEU A 45 22.18 -24.51 -25.35
C LEU A 45 23.19 -23.85 -26.29
N THR A 46 22.79 -23.71 -27.55
CA THR A 46 23.45 -22.81 -28.49
C THR A 46 23.19 -21.35 -28.11
N ASP A 47 23.94 -20.41 -28.69
CA ASP A 47 23.78 -18.98 -28.39
C ASP A 47 22.37 -18.46 -28.73
N THR A 48 21.81 -18.86 -29.88
CA THR A 48 20.44 -18.49 -30.26
C THR A 48 19.41 -19.05 -29.28
N GLN A 49 19.54 -20.32 -28.86
CA GLN A 49 18.63 -20.91 -27.89
C GLN A 49 18.76 -20.25 -26.51
N ARG A 50 19.97 -19.82 -26.15
CA ARG A 50 20.25 -19.08 -24.92
C ARG A 50 19.54 -17.73 -24.92
N GLU A 51 19.64 -16.96 -26.00
CA GLU A 51 18.95 -15.68 -26.15
C GLU A 51 17.43 -15.82 -26.06
N GLU A 52 16.85 -16.83 -26.71
CA GLU A 52 15.41 -17.12 -26.63
C GLU A 52 14.95 -17.46 -25.21
N VAL A 53 15.70 -18.33 -24.52
CA VAL A 53 15.41 -18.70 -23.13
C VAL A 53 15.56 -17.50 -22.20
N GLU A 54 16.59 -16.66 -22.40
CA GLU A 54 16.79 -15.47 -21.59
C GLU A 54 15.64 -14.47 -21.75
N ALA A 55 15.17 -14.24 -22.98
CA ALA A 55 14.04 -13.36 -23.26
C ALA A 55 12.74 -13.89 -22.63
N SER A 56 12.42 -15.17 -22.82
CA SER A 56 11.21 -15.79 -22.26
C SER A 56 11.24 -15.78 -20.73
N TYR A 57 12.38 -16.12 -20.12
CA TYR A 57 12.53 -16.10 -18.67
C TYR A 57 12.33 -14.69 -18.11
N ALA A 58 12.90 -13.67 -18.75
CA ALA A 58 12.78 -12.29 -18.29
C ALA A 58 11.31 -11.83 -18.32
N ASP A 59 10.54 -12.18 -19.34
CA ASP A 59 9.11 -11.86 -19.43
C ASP A 59 8.28 -12.57 -18.33
N ASP A 60 8.53 -13.87 -18.13
CA ASP A 60 7.89 -14.64 -17.07
C ASP A 60 8.22 -14.09 -15.68
N TYR A 61 9.48 -13.69 -15.46
CA TYR A 61 9.94 -13.07 -14.23
C TYR A 61 9.19 -11.77 -13.93
N LEU A 62 9.01 -10.90 -14.93
CA LEU A 62 8.24 -9.67 -14.80
C LEU A 62 6.76 -9.97 -14.47
N THR A 63 6.17 -10.93 -15.17
CA THR A 63 4.77 -11.34 -14.94
C THR A 63 4.56 -11.88 -13.53
N LEU A 64 5.46 -12.74 -13.05
CA LEU A 64 5.42 -13.29 -11.70
C LEU A 64 5.58 -12.20 -10.64
N THR A 65 6.54 -11.31 -10.83
CA THR A 65 6.83 -10.21 -9.89
C THR A 65 5.64 -9.25 -9.81
N ARG A 66 5.06 -8.88 -10.96
CA ARG A 66 3.85 -8.05 -11.01
C ARG A 66 2.70 -8.66 -10.22
N ARG A 67 2.40 -9.96 -10.42
CA ARG A 67 1.36 -10.67 -9.66
C ARG A 67 1.67 -10.72 -8.16
N SER A 68 2.94 -10.78 -7.78
CA SER A 68 3.35 -10.73 -6.37
C SER A 68 3.05 -9.37 -5.74
N TRP A 69 3.38 -8.28 -6.44
CA TRP A 69 3.07 -6.93 -5.98
C TRP A 69 1.57 -6.67 -5.91
N GLU A 70 0.80 -7.10 -6.91
CA GLU A 70 -0.66 -6.94 -6.93
C GLU A 70 -1.31 -7.62 -5.72
N ARG A 71 -0.89 -8.85 -5.39
CA ARG A 71 -1.35 -9.57 -4.20
C ARG A 71 -0.96 -8.84 -2.91
N THR A 72 0.27 -8.36 -2.83
CA THR A 72 0.76 -7.62 -1.65
C THR A 72 0.00 -6.31 -1.45
N ALA A 73 -0.24 -5.57 -2.53
CA ALA A 73 -1.01 -4.34 -2.51
C ALA A 73 -2.48 -4.58 -2.12
N LEU A 74 -3.09 -5.65 -2.65
CA LEU A 74 -4.45 -6.05 -2.26
C LEU A 74 -4.50 -6.37 -0.76
N ARG A 75 -3.59 -7.24 -0.27
CA ARG A 75 -3.58 -7.62 1.14
C ARG A 75 -3.30 -6.43 2.06
N GLY A 76 -2.43 -5.52 1.66
CA GLY A 76 -2.18 -4.28 2.40
C GLY A 76 -3.43 -3.41 2.53
N ARG A 77 -4.23 -3.29 1.45
CA ARG A 77 -5.51 -2.57 1.49
C ARG A 77 -6.55 -3.26 2.38
N GLU A 78 -6.66 -4.57 2.30
CA GLU A 78 -7.55 -5.35 3.17
C GLU A 78 -7.19 -5.15 4.65
N LEU A 79 -5.91 -5.31 4.99
CA LEU A 79 -5.43 -5.15 6.36
C LEU A 79 -5.72 -3.73 6.87
N ARG A 80 -5.48 -2.71 6.03
CA ARG A 80 -5.79 -1.33 6.38
C ARG A 80 -7.29 -1.14 6.65
N ALA A 81 -8.16 -1.72 5.82
CA ALA A 81 -9.60 -1.64 6.03
C ALA A 81 -10.04 -2.34 7.33
N GLU A 82 -9.48 -3.52 7.63
CA GLU A 82 -9.71 -4.25 8.88
C GLU A 82 -9.30 -3.40 10.11
N TYR A 83 -8.10 -2.81 10.09
CA TYR A 83 -7.60 -1.95 11.16
C TYR A 83 -8.43 -0.68 11.33
N GLU A 84 -8.79 0.00 10.24
CA GLU A 84 -9.59 1.21 10.30
C GLU A 84 -11.00 0.92 10.83
N ALA A 85 -11.59 -0.23 10.49
CA ALA A 85 -12.88 -0.65 11.04
C ALA A 85 -12.79 -0.88 12.55
N ALA A 86 -11.77 -1.61 13.01
CA ALA A 86 -11.52 -1.84 14.43
C ALA A 86 -11.28 -0.53 15.19
N TYR A 87 -10.46 0.36 14.63
CA TYR A 87 -10.19 1.67 15.21
C TYR A 87 -11.45 2.54 15.30
N ARG A 88 -12.26 2.60 14.22
CA ARG A 88 -13.53 3.34 14.23
C ARG A 88 -14.47 2.83 15.31
N ALA A 89 -14.58 1.51 15.47
CA ALA A 89 -15.41 0.91 16.52
C ALA A 89 -14.92 1.29 17.92
N LEU A 90 -13.61 1.21 18.18
CA LEU A 90 -13.03 1.61 19.46
C LEU A 90 -13.22 3.10 19.73
N ARG A 91 -12.98 3.95 18.73
CA ARG A 91 -13.19 5.40 18.81
C ARG A 91 -14.62 5.72 19.19
N HIS A 92 -15.61 5.10 18.54
CA HIS A 92 -17.02 5.32 18.87
C HIS A 92 -17.35 4.91 20.31
N ARG A 93 -16.84 3.77 20.79
CA ARG A 93 -17.04 3.33 22.17
C ARG A 93 -16.44 4.30 23.19
N LEU A 94 -15.23 4.77 22.93
CA LEU A 94 -14.56 5.76 23.79
C LEU A 94 -15.31 7.09 23.81
N CYS A 95 -15.70 7.61 22.64
CA CYS A 95 -16.51 8.83 22.54
C CYS A 95 -17.85 8.68 23.26
N ALA A 96 -18.54 7.55 23.10
CA ALA A 96 -19.80 7.30 23.80
C ALA A 96 -19.60 7.24 25.32
N ALA A 97 -18.60 6.52 25.80
CA ALA A 97 -18.27 6.44 27.22
C ALA A 97 -17.89 7.82 27.81
N SER A 98 -17.10 8.62 27.09
CA SER A 98 -16.74 9.97 27.54
C SER A 98 -17.95 10.90 27.59
N LEU A 99 -18.85 10.82 26.61
CA LEU A 99 -20.07 11.63 26.58
C LEU A 99 -21.03 11.23 27.70
N LEU A 100 -21.22 9.94 27.94
CA LEU A 100 -22.04 9.43 29.05
C LEU A 100 -21.46 9.83 30.41
N GLY A 101 -20.14 9.72 30.58
CA GLY A 101 -19.45 10.15 31.80
C GLY A 101 -19.60 11.65 32.06
N ALA A 102 -19.45 12.48 31.02
CA ALA A 102 -19.66 13.92 31.12
C ALA A 102 -21.12 14.26 31.46
N ALA A 103 -22.10 13.61 30.81
CA ALA A 103 -23.52 13.81 31.11
C ALA A 103 -23.84 13.45 32.57
N ALA A 104 -23.34 12.30 33.06
CA ALA A 104 -23.53 11.88 34.43
C ALA A 104 -22.93 12.89 35.43
N LEU A 105 -21.72 13.40 35.18
CA LEU A 105 -21.09 14.43 36.00
C LEU A 105 -21.93 15.71 36.06
N VAL A 106 -22.45 16.16 34.91
CA VAL A 106 -23.35 17.33 34.86
C VAL A 106 -24.62 17.07 35.66
N THR A 107 -25.25 15.90 35.51
CA THR A 107 -26.45 15.53 36.28
C THR A 107 -26.18 15.55 37.79
N VAL A 108 -25.05 14.99 38.24
CA VAL A 108 -24.65 15.00 39.65
C VAL A 108 -24.44 16.44 40.14
N LEU A 109 -23.75 17.28 39.37
CA LEU A 109 -23.50 18.68 39.74
C LEU A 109 -24.81 19.46 39.89
N VAL A 110 -25.75 19.31 38.95
CA VAL A 110 -27.07 19.94 38.99
C VAL A 110 -27.90 19.43 40.18
N ALA A 111 -27.83 18.13 40.47
CA ALA A 111 -28.50 17.55 41.64
C ALA A 111 -27.95 18.13 42.96
N LEU A 112 -26.62 18.29 43.08
CA LEU A 112 -25.99 18.89 44.25
C LEU A 112 -26.36 20.36 44.42
N THR A 113 -26.35 21.16 43.34
CA THR A 113 -26.71 22.58 43.41
C THR A 113 -28.18 22.79 43.73
N SER A 114 -29.07 21.92 43.24
CA SER A 114 -30.51 21.99 43.54
C SER A 114 -30.86 21.48 44.94
N ALA A 115 -30.09 20.54 45.49
CA ALA A 115 -30.22 20.10 46.88
C ALA A 115 -29.68 21.13 47.87
N GLY A 116 -28.59 21.83 47.56
CA GLY A 116 -28.05 22.90 48.40
C GLY A 116 -28.84 24.21 48.35
N ALA A 117 -29.76 24.36 47.40
CA ALA A 117 -30.66 25.50 47.28
C ALA A 117 -32.03 25.29 47.95
N ARG A 118 -32.29 24.11 48.54
CA ARG A 118 -33.45 23.81 49.38
C ARG A 118 -33.08 23.88 50.86
#